data_AF-A0A956CXS7-F1
#
_entry.id   AF-A0A956CXS7-F1
#
_cell.length_a   1.000
_cell.length_b   1.000
_cell.length_c   1.000
_cell.angle_alpha   90.00
_cell.angle_beta   90.00
_cell.angle_gamma   90.00
#
_symmetry.space_group_name_H-M   'P 1'
#
loop_
_entity.id
_entity.type
_entity.pdbx_description
1 polymer ?
#
loop_
_entity_poly.entity_id
_entity_poly.type
_entity_poly.pdbx_seq_one_letter_code
_entity_poly.pdbx_strand_id
1 'polypeptide(L)' 'MKNQEVTTALDIDHAPRWLLYAEVAQIARVSTRTVRQWITLGYIRAAKPAGGRVLIDRDSLRAFIEGSTA' A
#
# COMPACT_ATOMS: atom_id res chain seq x y z
N MET A 1 10.99 1.41 -32.04
CA MET A 1 9.87 0.97 -31.16
C MET A 1 10.02 1.77 -29.88
N LYS A 2 9.04 2.63 -29.55
CA LYS A 2 9.11 3.50 -28.37
C LYS A 2 8.81 2.64 -27.14
N ASN A 3 9.83 2.30 -26.37
CA ASN A 3 9.65 1.67 -25.06
C ASN A 3 8.97 2.70 -24.16
N GLN A 4 7.66 2.56 -23.99
CA GLN A 4 6.94 3.31 -22.98
C GLN A 4 7.37 2.74 -21.63
N GLU A 5 8.22 3.48 -20.93
CA GLU A 5 8.31 3.39 -19.47
C GLU A 5 6.96 3.88 -18.94
N VAL A 6 6.00 2.96 -18.87
CA VAL A 6 4.76 3.22 -18.15
C VAL A 6 5.13 3.19 -16.68
N THR A 7 5.55 4.33 -16.16
CA THR A 7 5.48 4.62 -14.72
C THR A 7 4.00 4.70 -14.38
N THR A 8 3.31 3.56 -14.40
CA THR A 8 1.90 3.47 -14.01
C THR A 8 1.87 3.84 -12.55
N ALA A 9 1.40 5.04 -12.22
CA ALA A 9 1.06 5.38 -10.85
C ALA A 9 0.09 4.28 -10.37
N LEU A 10 0.52 3.47 -9.40
CA LEU A 10 -0.33 2.44 -8.83
C LEU A 10 -1.56 3.12 -8.26
N ASP A 11 -2.71 2.79 -8.82
CA ASP A 11 -4.01 3.29 -8.41
C ASP A 11 -4.64 2.30 -7.43
N ILE A 12 -5.18 2.81 -6.31
CA ILE A 12 -5.68 1.97 -5.23
C ILE A 12 -6.92 1.15 -5.64
N ASP A 13 -7.75 1.66 -6.56
CA ASP A 13 -8.98 0.99 -6.99
C ASP A 13 -8.68 -0.26 -7.83
N HIS A 14 -7.55 -0.27 -8.54
CA HIS A 14 -7.12 -1.37 -9.40
C HIS A 14 -6.05 -2.26 -8.76
N ALA A 15 -5.56 -1.91 -7.57
CA ALA A 15 -4.52 -2.67 -6.89
C ALA A 15 -5.05 -4.03 -6.36
N PRO A 16 -4.20 -5.07 -6.28
CA PRO A 16 -4.58 -6.34 -5.67
C PRO A 16 -4.91 -6.16 -4.18
N ARG A 17 -5.69 -7.08 -3.60
CA ARG A 17 -6.08 -7.01 -2.18
C ARG A 17 -4.89 -6.95 -1.22
N TRP A 18 -3.83 -7.70 -1.54
CA TRP A 18 -2.64 -7.80 -0.71
C TRP A 18 -1.49 -7.07 -1.38
N LEU A 19 -0.96 -6.06 -0.70
CA LEU A 19 0.07 -5.18 -1.23
C LEU A 19 1.38 -5.35 -0.48
N LEU A 20 2.50 -5.21 -1.19
CA LEU A 20 3.82 -5.06 -0.61
C LEU A 20 4.01 -3.64 -0.08
N TYR A 21 4.95 -3.49 0.85
CA TYR A 21 5.36 -2.18 1.37
C TYR A 21 5.64 -1.13 0.29
N ALA A 22 6.33 -1.54 -0.79
CA ALA A 22 6.70 -0.65 -1.88
C ALA A 22 5.47 -0.15 -2.66
N GLU A 23 4.50 -1.04 -2.90
CA GLU A 23 3.25 -0.70 -3.60
C GLU A 23 2.42 0.27 -2.76
N VAL A 24 2.28 0.02 -1.46
CA VAL A 24 1.60 0.93 -0.54
C VAL A 24 2.28 2.30 -0.48
N ALA A 25 3.61 2.32 -0.41
CA ALA A 25 4.40 3.55 -0.41
C ALA A 25 4.19 4.37 -1.69
N GLN A 26 4.10 3.71 -2.84
CA GLN A 26 3.81 4.35 -4.12
C GLN A 26 2.37 4.89 -4.18
N ILE A 27 1.37 4.07 -3.82
CA ILE A 27 -0.05 4.44 -3.80
C ILE A 27 -0.27 5.66 -2.90
N ALA A 28 0.24 5.62 -1.67
CA ALA A 28 0.03 6.66 -0.67
C ALA A 28 1.05 7.82 -0.76
N ARG A 29 2.01 7.74 -1.69
CA ARG A 29 3.10 8.73 -1.88
C ARG A 29 3.87 9.03 -0.59
N VAL A 30 4.19 8.00 0.19
CA VAL A 30 4.96 8.11 1.44
C VAL A 30 6.16 7.16 1.44
N SER A 31 7.04 7.30 2.42
CA SER A 31 8.13 6.35 2.61
C SER A 31 7.63 4.99 3.14
N THR A 32 8.34 3.90 2.84
CA THR A 32 8.05 2.57 3.42
C THR A 32 8.19 2.57 4.95
N ARG A 33 8.99 3.48 5.52
CA ARG A 33 9.08 3.72 6.97
C ARG A 33 7.76 4.25 7.53
N THR A 34 7.14 5.20 6.83
CA THR A 34 5.82 5.75 7.18
C THR A 34 4.77 4.64 7.12
N VAL A 35 4.77 3.82 6.07
CA VAL A 35 3.87 2.65 5.96
C VAL A 35 4.05 1.71 7.15
N ARG A 36 5.29 1.41 7.54
CA ARG A 36 5.58 0.58 8.72
C ARG A 36 5.02 1.22 9.99
N GLN A 37 5.16 2.53 10.15
CA GLN A 37 4.62 3.24 11.30
C GLN A 37 3.09 3.14 11.36
N TRP A 38 2.38 3.26 10.22
CA TRP A 38 0.92 3.08 10.17
C TRP A 38 0.48 1.68 10.59
N ILE A 39 1.23 0.64 10.20
CA ILE A 39 0.97 -0.74 10.65
C ILE A 39 1.23 -0.86 12.15
N THR A 40 2.35 -0.34 12.66
CA THR A 40 2.69 -0.38 14.09
C THR A 40 1.66 0.34 14.96
N LEU A 41 1.11 1.46 14.47
CA LEU A 41 0.06 2.22 15.16
C LEU A 41 -1.34 1.62 14.98
N GLY A 42 -1.49 0.57 14.15
CA GLY A 42 -2.77 -0.10 13.92
C GLY A 42 -3.73 0.63 12.97
N TYR A 43 -3.27 1.63 12.23
CA TYR A 43 -4.09 2.39 11.28
C TYR A 43 -4.46 1.58 10.03
N ILE A 44 -3.55 0.72 9.58
CA ILE A 44 -3.77 -0.16 8.43
C ILE A 44 -3.41 -1.60 8.81
N ARG A 45 -4.14 -2.56 8.25
CA ARG A 45 -3.98 -3.97 8.55
C ARG A 45 -2.88 -4.59 7.70
N ALA A 46 -2.07 -5.44 8.32
CA ALA A 46 -1.09 -6.25 7.63
C ALA A 46 -1.16 -7.70 8.11
N ALA A 47 -0.93 -8.62 7.18
CA ALA A 47 -0.82 -10.05 7.44
C ALA A 47 0.58 -10.54 7.10
N LYS A 48 1.08 -11.51 7.86
CA LYS A 48 2.32 -12.21 7.56
C LYS A 48 2.02 -13.71 7.45
N PRO A 49 1.84 -14.24 6.22
CA PRO A 49 1.71 -15.68 6.01
C PRO A 49 2.93 -16.42 6.58
N ALA A 50 2.76 -17.68 6.99
CA ALA A 50 3.85 -18.48 7.56
C ALA A 50 5.07 -18.50 6.63
N GLY A 51 6.21 -17.98 7.11
CA GLY A 51 7.46 -17.88 6.33
C GLY A 51 7.47 -16.81 5.22
N GLY A 52 6.37 -16.06 5.05
CA GLY A 52 6.18 -15.11 3.95
C GLY A 52 6.60 -13.66 4.25
N ARG A 53 6.49 -12.83 3.21
CA ARG A 53 6.60 -11.37 3.31
C ARG A 53 5.37 -10.80 4.00
N VAL A 54 5.53 -9.63 4.63
CA VAL A 54 4.39 -8.87 5.16
C VAL A 54 3.61 -8.28 3.99
N LEU A 55 2.29 -8.50 4.02
CA LEU A 55 1.34 -8.01 3.04
C LEU A 55 0.34 -7.06 3.74
N ILE A 56 0.06 -5.93 3.12
CA ILE A 56 -0.86 -4.91 3.62
C ILE A 56 -2.21 -5.11 2.94
N ASP A 57 -3.29 -5.04 3.72
CA ASP A 57 -4.65 -5.14 3.21
C ASP A 57 -5.07 -3.81 2.55
N ARG A 58 -5.30 -3.85 1.24
CA ARG A 58 -5.67 -2.69 0.40
C ARG A 58 -6.90 -1.96 0.94
N ASP A 59 -7.93 -2.68 1.38
CA ASP A 59 -9.20 -2.06 1.79
C ASP A 59 -9.01 -1.27 3.10
N SER A 60 -8.18 -1.77 4.03
CA SER A 60 -7.79 -1.01 5.22
C SER A 60 -6.97 0.25 4.90
N LEU A 61 -6.07 0.18 3.90
CA LEU A 61 -5.33 1.34 3.42
C LEU A 61 -6.27 2.38 2.80
N ARG A 62 -7.22 1.93 1.97
CA ARG A 62 -8.23 2.78 1.34
C ARG A 62 -9.03 3.53 2.38
N ALA A 63 -9.61 2.80 3.35
CA ALA A 63 -10.39 3.39 4.42
C ALA A 63 -9.59 4.41 5.24
N PHE A 64 -8.30 4.15 5.48
CA PHE A 64 -7.42 5.07 6.18
C PHE A 64 -7.16 6.37 5.39
N ILE A 65 -6.88 6.26 4.08
CA ILE A 65 -6.64 7.43 3.21
C ILE A 65 -7.91 8.27 3.07
N GLU A 66 -9.05 7.65 2.76
CA GLU A 66 -10.34 8.34 2.59
C GLU A 66 -10.80 8.97 3.91
N GLY A 67 -10.64 8.26 5.04
CA GLY A 67 -10.96 8.78 6.37
C GLY A 67 -10.05 9.91 6.85
N SER A 68 -8.85 10.06 6.27
CA SER A 68 -7.94 11.17 6.56
C SER A 68 -8.26 12.45 5.77
N THR A 69 -9.15 12.39 4.79
CA THR A 69 -9.54 13.55 3.95
C THR A 69 -10.79 14.29 4.45
N ALA A 70 -11.28 13.96 5.65
CA ALA A 70 -12.40 14.63 6.31
C ALA A 70 -11.94 15.78 7.23
#